data_AF-A0A972QHY2-F1
#
_entry.id   AF-A0A972QHY2-F1
#
_cell.length_a   1.000
_cell.length_b   1.000
_cell.length_c   1.000
_cell.angle_alpha   90.00
_cell.angle_beta   90.00
_cell.angle_gamma   90.00
#
_symmetry.space_group_name_H-M   'P 1'
#
loop_
_entity.id
_entity.type
_entity.pdbx_description
1 polymer ?
#
loop_
_entity_poly.entity_id
_entity_poly.type
_entity_poly.pdbx_seq_one_letter_code
_entity_poly.pdbx_strand_id
1 'polypeptide(L)'
;MISIFWTGKLRPTTKIMVNLNSMLAFLRGKTRNTSAMKHRIKLGYSDTVSKHIQNYDTVGIMHYYSIANILLDGVSVTGKTVLDVGCGNGGFLRALRVQFPRWGLSGTEFDRRNEKALRKIGGFRKLYDSQSTPPAASFDLISLVHVLEH
;
A
#
# COMPACT_ATOMS: atom_id res chain seq x y z
N MET A 1 27.50 2.68 -10.42
CA MET A 1 27.78 2.86 -8.97
C MET A 1 26.50 3.39 -8.34
N ILE A 2 25.84 2.63 -7.46
CA ILE A 2 24.55 3.05 -6.87
C ILE A 2 24.85 4.18 -5.87
N SER A 3 24.29 5.36 -6.10
CA SER A 3 24.43 6.47 -5.15
C SER A 3 23.64 6.14 -3.89
N ILE A 4 24.35 5.97 -2.77
CA ILE A 4 23.77 5.72 -1.44
C ILE A 4 23.10 7.00 -0.91
N PHE A 5 23.52 8.16 -1.41
CA PHE A 5 23.03 9.47 -1.00
C PHE A 5 22.07 10.04 -2.03
N TRP A 6 21.06 10.75 -1.52
CA TRP A 6 20.03 11.35 -2.36
C TRP A 6 20.52 12.69 -2.93
N THR A 7 20.39 12.87 -4.25
CA THR A 7 21.02 13.97 -5.01
C THR A 7 20.07 14.98 -5.65
N GLY A 8 18.74 14.81 -5.54
CA GLY A 8 17.78 15.73 -6.17
C GLY A 8 17.56 17.08 -5.45
N LYS A 9 16.42 17.73 -5.73
CA LYS A 9 15.93 18.95 -5.04
C LYS A 9 15.05 18.64 -3.82
N LEU A 10 15.64 18.64 -2.62
CA LEU A 10 14.93 18.58 -1.33
C LEU A 10 15.28 19.82 -0.52
N ARG A 11 14.42 20.18 0.44
CA ARG A 11 14.78 21.18 1.46
C ARG A 11 16.04 20.69 2.21
N PRO A 12 16.97 21.60 2.58
CA PRO A 12 18.26 21.22 3.17
C PRO A 12 18.15 20.29 4.39
N THR A 13 17.17 20.54 5.27
CA THR A 13 16.92 19.75 6.48
C THR A 13 16.49 18.31 6.14
N THR A 14 15.59 18.15 5.18
CA THR A 14 15.14 16.83 4.70
C THR A 14 16.28 16.07 4.04
N LYS A 15 17.13 16.76 3.27
CA LYS A 15 18.30 16.15 2.62
C LYS A 15 19.31 15.61 3.65
N ILE A 16 19.55 16.35 4.74
CA ILE A 16 20.41 15.92 5.84
C ILE A 16 19.83 14.68 6.52
N MET A 17 18.53 14.69 6.85
CA MET A 17 17.87 13.55 7.51
C MET A 17 17.92 12.28 6.65
N VAL A 18 17.62 12.39 5.37
CA VAL A 18 17.65 11.26 4.42
C VAL A 18 19.06 10.69 4.29
N ASN A 19 20.06 11.54 4.12
CA ASN A 19 21.45 11.10 3.96
C ASN A 19 22.04 10.52 5.24
N LEU A 20 21.65 11.03 6.42
CA LEU A 20 22.03 10.43 7.72
C LEU A 20 21.43 9.03 7.88
N ASN A 21 20.16 8.83 7.52
CA ASN A 21 19.53 7.51 7.54
C ASN A 21 20.23 6.53 6.57
N SER A 22 20.58 6.98 5.36
CA SER A 22 21.36 6.18 4.41
C SER A 22 22.74 5.80 4.96
N MET A 23 23.42 6.74 5.62
CA MET A 23 24.73 6.50 6.25
C MET A 23 24.64 5.51 7.40
N LEU A 24 23.63 5.64 8.27
CA LEU A 24 23.38 4.70 9.38
C LEU A 24 23.04 3.29 8.87
N ALA A 25 22.27 3.19 7.78
CA ALA A 25 21.97 1.90 7.15
C ALA A 25 23.22 1.22 6.59
N PHE A 26 24.13 2.00 5.98
CA PHE A 26 25.41 1.54 5.47
C PHE A 26 26.34 1.07 6.59
N LEU A 27 26.52 1.89 7.64
CA LEU A 27 27.37 1.59 8.80
C LEU A 27 26.89 0.35 9.58
N ARG A 28 25.57 0.12 9.63
CA ARG A 28 24.99 -1.04 10.32
C ARG A 28 24.99 -2.33 9.49
N GLY A 29 25.56 -2.33 8.28
CA GLY A 29 25.64 -3.52 7.41
C GLY A 29 24.28 -4.07 6.94
N LYS A 30 23.19 -3.33 7.16
CA LYS A 30 21.82 -3.75 6.79
C LYS A 30 21.52 -3.58 5.30
N THR A 31 22.41 -2.95 4.54
CA THR A 31 22.26 -2.70 3.10
C THR A 31 22.42 -3.95 2.23
N ARG A 32 22.84 -5.10 2.80
CA ARG A 32 23.16 -6.32 2.04
C ARG A 32 22.59 -7.63 2.57
N ASN A 33 21.76 -7.61 3.62
CA ASN A 33 21.19 -8.85 4.15
C ASN A 33 19.90 -9.24 3.41
N THR A 34 20.07 -9.61 2.14
CA THR A 34 18.98 -10.09 1.26
C THR A 34 18.32 -11.35 1.80
N SER A 35 19.06 -12.19 2.54
CA SER A 35 18.51 -13.39 3.19
C SER A 35 17.56 -13.03 4.33
N ALA A 36 17.94 -12.10 5.22
CA ALA A 36 17.04 -11.61 6.27
C ALA A 36 15.86 -10.81 5.70
N MET A 37 16.04 -10.11 4.59
CA MET A 37 14.95 -9.39 3.90
C MET A 37 13.94 -10.38 3.27
N LYS A 38 14.43 -11.36 2.50
CA LYS A 38 13.58 -12.43 1.94
C LYS A 38 12.91 -13.25 3.04
N HIS A 39 13.61 -13.51 4.14
CA HIS A 39 13.05 -14.22 5.29
C HIS A 39 11.97 -13.39 6.00
N ARG A 40 12.17 -12.08 6.16
CA ARG A 40 11.17 -11.15 6.72
C ARG A 40 9.96 -10.95 5.82
N ILE A 41 10.14 -10.90 4.50
CA ILE A 41 9.04 -10.90 3.53
C ILE A 41 8.26 -12.20 3.68
N LYS A 42 8.93 -13.35 3.66
CA LYS A 42 8.30 -14.68 3.84
C LYS A 42 7.58 -14.81 5.19
N LEU A 43 8.14 -14.26 6.27
CA LEU A 43 7.52 -14.24 7.60
C LEU A 43 6.36 -13.25 7.70
N GLY A 44 6.43 -12.10 7.01
CA GLY A 44 5.34 -11.12 6.89
C GLY A 44 4.07 -11.71 6.29
N TYR A 45 4.22 -12.70 5.40
CA TYR A 45 3.11 -13.43 4.76
C TYR A 45 2.64 -14.67 5.52
N SER A 46 3.38 -15.12 6.55
CA SER A 46 2.96 -16.19 7.46
C SER A 46 2.08 -15.63 8.58
N ASP A 47 1.04 -16.35 8.96
CA ASP A 47 -0.07 -15.89 9.82
C ASP A 47 0.35 -15.30 11.19
N THR A 48 1.60 -15.50 11.60
CA THR A 48 2.18 -14.95 12.84
C THR A 48 2.51 -13.45 12.80
N VAL A 49 2.68 -12.81 11.62
CA VAL A 49 2.96 -11.35 11.51
C VAL A 49 1.73 -10.54 11.07
N SER A 50 0.64 -11.22 10.68
CA SER A 50 -0.64 -10.61 10.32
C SER A 50 -1.21 -9.66 11.41
N LYS A 51 -0.92 -9.96 12.68
CA LYS A 51 -1.35 -9.17 13.85
C LYS A 51 -0.61 -7.84 14.01
N HIS A 52 0.67 -7.78 13.63
CA HIS A 52 1.44 -6.53 13.71
C HIS A 52 1.07 -5.57 12.60
N ILE A 53 0.81 -6.07 11.39
CA ILE A 53 0.34 -5.25 10.25
C ILE A 53 -1.04 -4.67 10.55
N GLN A 54 -1.96 -5.45 11.14
CA GLN A 54 -3.26 -4.95 11.59
C GLN A 54 -3.16 -3.84 12.66
N ASN A 55 -2.18 -3.90 13.55
CA ASN A 55 -1.93 -2.85 14.54
C ASN A 55 -1.35 -1.58 13.91
N TYR A 56 -0.50 -1.71 12.88
CA TYR A 56 -0.02 -0.55 12.13
C TYR A 56 -1.15 0.09 11.31
N ASP A 57 -2.00 -0.71 10.68
CA ASP A 57 -3.16 -0.22 9.94
C ASP A 57 -4.12 0.56 10.85
N THR A 58 -4.35 0.11 12.08
CA THR A 58 -5.22 0.81 13.04
C THR A 58 -4.65 2.16 13.50
N VAL A 59 -3.34 2.27 13.68
CA VAL A 59 -2.69 3.55 14.07
C VAL A 59 -2.52 4.48 12.86
N GLY A 60 -2.24 3.93 11.68
CA GLY A 60 -2.04 4.68 10.43
C GLY A 60 -3.33 5.12 9.75
N ILE A 61 -4.46 4.47 10.07
CA ILE A 61 -5.76 4.71 9.44
C ILE A 61 -6.17 6.19 9.45
N MET A 62 -5.90 6.90 10.54
CA MET A 62 -6.25 8.32 10.67
C MET A 62 -5.45 9.21 9.72
N HIS A 63 -4.18 8.88 9.48
CA HIS A 63 -3.36 9.58 8.48
C HIS A 63 -3.88 9.31 7.06
N TYR A 64 -4.24 8.06 6.76
CA TYR A 64 -4.83 7.72 5.47
C TYR A 64 -6.14 8.45 5.22
N TYR A 65 -6.99 8.61 6.24
CA TYR A 65 -8.20 9.42 6.15
C TYR A 65 -7.90 10.89 5.84
N SER A 66 -6.93 11.49 6.53
CA SER A 66 -6.58 12.89 6.30
C SER A 66 -6.04 13.12 4.88
N ILE A 67 -5.15 12.25 4.41
CA ILE A 67 -4.58 12.33 3.06
C ILE A 67 -5.67 12.13 2.00
N ALA A 68 -6.54 11.14 2.16
CA ALA A 68 -7.62 10.88 1.21
C ALA A 68 -8.61 12.06 1.13
N ASN A 69 -8.99 12.65 2.26
CA ASN A 69 -9.87 13.81 2.28
C ASN A 69 -9.26 15.02 1.56
N ILE A 70 -7.97 15.30 1.78
CA ILE A 70 -7.28 16.41 1.10
C ILE A 70 -7.17 16.16 -0.41
N LEU A 71 -6.82 14.94 -0.82
CA LEU A 71 -6.64 14.61 -2.24
C LEU A 71 -7.96 14.57 -3.02
N LEU A 72 -9.08 14.29 -2.35
CA LEU A 72 -10.40 14.16 -2.97
C LEU A 72 -11.27 15.41 -2.77
N ASP A 73 -10.74 16.46 -2.17
CA ASP A 73 -11.47 17.72 -1.98
C ASP A 73 -11.88 18.32 -3.33
N GLY A 74 -13.13 18.77 -3.44
CA GLY A 74 -13.70 19.28 -4.69
C GLY A 74 -13.92 18.25 -5.81
N VAL A 75 -13.61 16.96 -5.59
CA VAL A 75 -13.85 15.90 -6.57
C VAL A 75 -15.25 15.33 -6.35
N SER A 76 -16.07 15.23 -7.41
CA SER A 76 -17.35 14.50 -7.32
C SER A 76 -17.07 13.02 -7.04
N VAL A 77 -17.32 12.57 -5.80
CA VAL A 77 -17.04 11.21 -5.36
C VAL A 77 -18.26 10.29 -5.39
N THR A 78 -19.31 10.60 -6.14
CA THR A 78 -20.49 9.72 -6.17
C THR A 78 -20.31 8.58 -7.17
N GLY A 79 -20.41 7.33 -6.70
CA GLY A 79 -20.50 6.15 -7.58
C GLY A 79 -19.24 5.78 -8.36
N LYS A 80 -18.08 6.28 -7.94
CA LYS A 80 -16.79 6.02 -8.59
C LYS A 80 -16.27 4.61 -8.37
N THR A 81 -15.19 4.28 -9.08
CA THR A 81 -14.51 2.99 -9.03
C THR A 81 -13.05 3.14 -8.64
N VAL A 82 -12.58 2.22 -7.78
CA VAL A 82 -11.18 2.16 -7.35
C VAL A 82 -10.54 0.84 -7.72
N LEU A 83 -9.25 0.89 -8.04
CA LEU A 83 -8.35 -0.25 -8.04
C LEU A 83 -7.29 -0.07 -6.96
N ASP A 84 -7.26 -0.96 -5.97
CA ASP A 84 -6.22 -0.99 -4.95
C ASP A 84 -5.13 -2.01 -5.33
N VAL A 85 -3.96 -1.53 -5.72
CA VAL A 85 -2.83 -2.38 -6.11
C VAL A 85 -2.20 -2.94 -4.85
N GLY A 86 -2.00 -4.26 -4.78
CA GLY A 86 -1.45 -4.92 -3.59
C GLY A 86 -2.43 -4.88 -2.40
N CYS A 87 -3.72 -5.17 -2.66
CA CYS A 87 -4.80 -4.93 -1.70
C CYS A 87 -4.78 -5.86 -0.46
N GLY A 88 -3.92 -6.88 -0.43
CA GLY A 88 -3.75 -7.77 0.71
C GLY A 88 -5.05 -8.46 1.12
N ASN A 89 -5.49 -8.22 2.36
CA ASN A 89 -6.77 -8.74 2.90
C ASN A 89 -7.95 -7.74 2.76
N GLY A 90 -7.71 -6.60 2.12
CA GLY A 90 -8.68 -5.54 1.88
C GLY A 90 -8.85 -4.54 3.02
N GLY A 91 -7.85 -4.35 3.89
CA GLY A 91 -7.90 -3.36 4.98
C GLY A 91 -8.28 -1.96 4.47
N PHE A 92 -7.56 -1.45 3.47
CA PHE A 92 -7.86 -0.17 2.83
C PHE A 92 -9.23 -0.16 2.15
N LEU A 93 -9.57 -1.20 1.37
CA LEU A 93 -10.87 -1.32 0.71
C LEU A 93 -12.06 -1.30 1.69
N ARG A 94 -11.92 -1.87 2.89
CA ARG A 94 -12.95 -1.79 3.95
C ARG A 94 -13.10 -0.38 4.48
N ALA A 95 -11.99 0.30 4.76
CA ALA A 95 -12.02 1.71 5.21
C ALA A 95 -12.66 2.60 4.13
N LEU A 96 -12.31 2.39 2.86
CA LEU A 96 -12.86 3.10 1.72
C LEU A 96 -14.37 2.84 1.56
N ARG A 97 -14.82 1.61 1.82
CA ARG A 97 -16.25 1.26 1.77
C ARG A 97 -17.08 2.01 2.81
N VAL A 98 -16.54 2.20 4.01
CA VAL A 98 -17.21 2.98 5.07
C VAL A 98 -17.37 4.44 4.63
N GLN A 99 -16.31 5.03 4.09
CA GLN A 99 -16.32 6.44 3.67
C GLN A 99 -17.15 6.67 2.39
N PHE A 100 -17.11 5.71 1.46
CA PHE A 100 -17.75 5.81 0.15
C PHE A 100 -18.64 4.59 -0.15
N PRO A 101 -19.83 4.48 0.48
CA PRO A 101 -20.70 3.30 0.38
C PRO A 101 -21.27 3.02 -1.02
N ARG A 102 -21.05 3.89 -2.00
CA ARG A 102 -21.53 3.70 -3.38
C ARG A 102 -20.42 3.36 -4.36
N TRP A 103 -19.17 3.25 -3.90
CA TRP A 103 -18.06 2.97 -4.80
C TRP A 103 -17.97 1.50 -5.20
N GLY A 104 -17.50 1.29 -6.42
CA GLY A 104 -17.05 -0.01 -6.91
C GLY A 104 -15.61 -0.28 -6.50
N LEU A 105 -15.35 -1.41 -5.87
CA LEU A 105 -14.05 -1.73 -5.30
C LEU A 105 -13.41 -2.90 -6.06
N SER A 106 -12.21 -2.71 -6.56
CA SER A 106 -11.38 -3.76 -7.12
C SER A 106 -9.98 -3.70 -6.50
N GLY A 107 -9.26 -4.81 -6.57
CA GLY A 107 -7.88 -4.85 -6.11
C GLY A 107 -7.01 -5.78 -6.94
N THR A 108 -5.70 -5.65 -6.80
CA THR A 108 -4.72 -6.61 -7.34
C THR A 108 -3.98 -7.30 -6.20
N GLU A 109 -3.62 -8.57 -6.36
CA GLU A 109 -2.74 -9.30 -5.45
C GLU A 109 -1.99 -10.40 -6.21
N PHE A 110 -0.86 -10.87 -5.70
CA PHE A 110 -0.09 -11.94 -6.33
C PHE A 110 -0.85 -13.29 -6.36
N ASP A 111 -1.69 -13.52 -5.35
CA ASP A 111 -2.49 -14.74 -5.22
C ASP A 111 -3.93 -14.43 -4.77
N ARG A 112 -4.76 -15.48 -4.73
CA ARG A 112 -6.20 -15.39 -4.39
C ARG A 112 -6.53 -15.81 -2.96
N ARG A 113 -5.55 -15.92 -2.07
CA ARG A 113 -5.76 -16.47 -0.71
C ARG A 113 -6.81 -15.69 0.10
N ASN A 114 -6.89 -14.38 -0.13
CA ASN A 114 -7.83 -13.48 0.56
C ASN A 114 -9.13 -13.23 -0.22
N GLU A 115 -9.32 -13.81 -1.40
CA GLU A 115 -10.45 -13.49 -2.28
C GLU A 115 -11.80 -13.71 -1.61
N LYS A 116 -11.95 -14.78 -0.81
CA LYS A 116 -13.17 -15.05 -0.04
C LYS A 116 -13.48 -13.95 0.97
N ALA A 117 -12.47 -13.37 1.61
CA ALA A 117 -12.65 -12.28 2.56
C ALA A 117 -12.98 -10.96 1.84
N LEU A 118 -12.32 -10.71 0.71
CA LEU A 118 -12.56 -9.52 -0.12
C LEU A 118 -13.99 -9.48 -0.68
N ARG A 119 -14.51 -10.61 -1.14
CA ARG A 119 -15.89 -10.73 -1.65
C ARG A 119 -16.98 -10.41 -0.63
N LYS A 120 -16.66 -10.41 0.67
CA LYS A 120 -17.59 -10.00 1.74
C LYS A 120 -17.67 -8.48 1.91
N ILE A 121 -16.74 -7.73 1.31
CA ILE A 121 -16.75 -6.27 1.34
C ILE A 121 -17.84 -5.80 0.38
N GLY A 122 -18.80 -5.02 0.88
CA GLY A 122 -19.85 -4.44 0.05
C GLY A 122 -19.27 -3.63 -1.11
N GLY A 123 -19.81 -3.80 -2.32
CA GLY A 123 -19.31 -3.11 -3.51
C GLY A 123 -18.01 -3.67 -4.09
N PHE A 124 -17.44 -4.75 -3.53
CA PHE A 124 -16.32 -5.46 -4.13
C PHE A 124 -16.72 -6.14 -5.43
N ARG A 125 -15.98 -5.85 -6.51
CA ARG A 125 -16.26 -6.30 -7.87
C ARG A 125 -15.34 -7.43 -8.28
N LYS A 126 -14.03 -7.21 -8.21
CA LYS A 126 -13.05 -8.15 -8.76
C LYS A 126 -11.68 -8.03 -8.10
N LEU A 127 -11.09 -9.18 -7.80
CA LEU A 127 -9.66 -9.34 -7.55
C LEU A 127 -8.97 -9.69 -8.88
N TYR A 128 -7.93 -8.95 -9.19
CA TYR A 128 -7.02 -9.18 -10.30
C TYR A 128 -5.72 -9.80 -9.78
N ASP A 129 -5.08 -10.62 -10.60
CA ASP A 129 -3.88 -11.37 -10.25
C ASP A 129 -2.98 -11.59 -11.48
N SER A 130 -1.94 -12.40 -11.35
CA SER A 130 -1.02 -12.72 -12.46
C SER A 130 -1.71 -13.34 -13.69
N GLN A 131 -2.91 -13.90 -13.53
CA GLN A 131 -3.69 -14.51 -14.62
C GLN A 131 -4.80 -13.59 -15.14
N SER A 132 -5.07 -12.47 -14.47
CA SER A 132 -6.16 -11.57 -14.82
C SER A 132 -5.74 -10.13 -14.57
N THR A 133 -5.46 -9.40 -15.65
CA THR A 133 -5.04 -8.00 -15.58
C THR A 133 -6.25 -7.06 -15.54
N PRO A 134 -6.16 -5.94 -14.80
CA PRO A 134 -7.16 -4.89 -14.89
C PRO A 134 -7.21 -4.29 -16.31
N PRO A 135 -8.41 -3.95 -16.82
CA PRO A 135 -8.50 -3.25 -18.10
C PRO A 135 -7.85 -1.86 -18.01
N ALA A 136 -7.30 -1.39 -19.12
CA ALA A 136 -6.71 -0.05 -19.19
C ALA A 136 -7.79 1.03 -19.02
N ALA A 137 -7.43 2.13 -18.36
CA ALA A 137 -8.26 3.33 -18.21
C ALA A 137 -9.68 3.09 -17.66
N SER A 138 -9.87 2.09 -16.79
CA SER A 138 -11.19 1.68 -16.31
C SER A 138 -11.53 2.06 -14.87
N PHE A 139 -10.67 2.82 -14.18
CA PHE A 139 -10.84 3.19 -12.78
C PHE A 139 -10.70 4.69 -12.58
N ASP A 140 -11.52 5.25 -11.69
CA ASP A 140 -11.46 6.66 -11.32
C ASP A 140 -10.32 6.96 -10.34
N LEU A 141 -9.94 5.97 -9.52
CA LEU A 141 -8.86 6.05 -8.54
C LEU A 141 -8.02 4.78 -8.59
N ILE A 142 -6.70 4.94 -8.52
CA ILE A 142 -5.75 3.85 -8.31
C ILE A 142 -4.98 4.15 -7.03
N SER A 143 -5.00 3.23 -6.07
CA SER A 143 -4.23 3.31 -4.82
C SER A 143 -3.09 2.30 -4.79
N LEU A 144 -2.00 2.68 -4.13
CA LEU A 144 -0.85 1.82 -3.86
C LEU A 144 -0.46 2.04 -2.39
N VAL A 145 -1.12 1.31 -1.49
CA VAL A 145 -0.88 1.42 -0.04
C VAL A 145 0.11 0.35 0.36
N HIS A 146 1.28 0.76 0.87
CA HIS A 146 2.36 -0.14 1.29
C HIS A 146 2.96 -1.06 0.20
N VAL A 147 2.94 -0.60 -1.06
CA VAL A 147 3.44 -1.38 -2.21
C VAL A 147 4.81 -0.91 -2.72
N LEU A 148 5.07 0.41 -2.70
CA LEU A 148 6.24 0.99 -3.38
C LEU A 148 7.56 0.73 -2.66
N GLU A 149 7.51 0.35 -1.39
CA GLU A 149 8.66 0.02 -0.55
C GLU A 149 9.24 -1.39 -0.78
N HIS A 150 8.63 -2.18 -1.67
CA HIS A 150 8.98 -3.59 -1.95
C HIS A 150 9.54 -3.77 -3.37
#